data_AF-A0A510L7T8-F1
#
_entry.id   AF-A0A510L7T8-F1
#
_cell.length_a   1.000
_cell.length_b   1.000
_cell.length_c   1.000
_cell.angle_alpha   90.00
_cell.angle_beta   90.00
_cell.angle_gamma   90.00
#
_symmetry.space_group_name_H-M   'P 1'
#
loop_
_entity.id
_entity.type
_entity.pdbx_description
1 polymer ?
#
loop_
_entity_poly.entity_id
_entity_poly.type
_entity_poly.pdbx_seq_one_letter_code
_entity_poly.pdbx_strand_id
1 'polypeptide(L)'
;MDDFFERFGLLGAALMMCILMLLYSILMIFFHQESKRKEKEQQEILNLCKTNKVLKTYTADNGTEFYVTLENNQIYKVDKDKFGYYIVGEYCK
;
A
#
# COMPACT_ATOMS: atom_id res chain seq x y z
N MET A 1 19.59 49.56 2.28
CA MET A 1 20.20 48.21 2.41
C MET A 1 19.12 47.14 2.23
N ASP A 2 18.04 47.50 1.52
CA ASP A 2 16.73 46.85 1.60
C ASP A 2 16.47 46.02 0.33
N ASP A 3 16.92 46.49 -0.84
CA ASP A 3 16.87 45.76 -2.10
C ASP A 3 17.71 44.46 -2.11
N PHE A 4 18.78 44.41 -1.31
CA PHE A 4 19.64 43.23 -1.21
C PHE A 4 18.93 42.13 -0.42
N PHE A 5 18.20 42.47 0.65
CA PHE A 5 17.46 41.51 1.46
C PHE A 5 16.24 40.96 0.71
N GLU A 6 15.55 41.79 -0.09
CA GLU A 6 14.44 41.37 -0.96
C GLU A 6 14.89 40.42 -2.08
N ARG A 7 16.04 40.69 -2.72
CA ARG A 7 16.54 39.90 -3.86
C ARG A 7 17.15 38.56 -3.45
N PHE A 8 17.81 38.50 -2.28
CA PHE A 8 18.22 37.24 -1.66
C PHE A 8 17.04 36.48 -1.04
N GLY A 9 16.01 37.19 -0.56
CA GLY A 9 14.75 36.61 -0.07
C GLY A 9 13.96 35.91 -1.18
N LEU A 10 13.83 36.52 -2.36
CA LEU A 10 13.13 35.90 -3.50
C LEU A 10 13.88 34.70 -4.07
N LEU A 11 15.21 34.80 -4.22
CA LEU A 11 16.04 33.70 -4.72
C LEU A 11 16.08 32.54 -3.72
N GLY A 12 16.20 32.85 -2.43
CA GLY A 12 16.11 31.88 -1.33
C GLY A 12 14.75 31.21 -1.27
N ALA A 13 13.65 31.96 -1.38
CA ALA A 13 12.30 31.42 -1.44
C ALA A 13 12.09 30.52 -2.66
N ALA A 14 12.60 30.91 -3.83
CA ALA A 14 12.53 30.09 -5.04
C ALA A 14 13.30 28.76 -4.89
N LEU A 15 14.50 28.80 -4.30
CA LEU A 15 15.27 27.58 -4.02
C LEU A 15 14.56 26.69 -3.00
N MET A 16 13.99 27.26 -1.94
CA MET A 16 13.20 26.51 -0.96
C MET A 16 11.95 25.87 -1.57
N MET A 17 11.25 26.58 -2.46
CA MET A 17 10.10 26.03 -3.18
C MET A 17 10.52 24.90 -4.13
N CYS A 18 11.66 25.01 -4.81
CA CYS A 18 12.22 23.93 -5.61
C CYS A 18 12.52 22.68 -4.76
N ILE A 19 13.13 22.86 -3.58
CA ILE A 19 13.42 21.76 -2.66
C ILE A 19 12.11 21.10 -2.19
N LEU A 20 11.09 21.87 -1.83
CA LEU A 20 9.78 21.34 -1.43
C LEU A 20 9.10 20.54 -2.54
N MET A 21 9.12 21.04 -3.78
CA MET A 21 8.56 20.34 -4.95
C MET A 21 9.28 19.01 -5.23
N LEU A 22 10.61 18.99 -5.09
CA LEU A 22 11.41 17.77 -5.25
C LEU A 22 11.10 16.77 -4.14
N LEU A 23 11.03 17.21 -2.88
CA LEU A 23 10.65 16.36 -1.75
C LEU A 23 9.26 15.75 -1.93
N TYR A 24 8.28 16.56 -2.38
CA TYR A 24 6.93 16.07 -2.65
C TYR A 24 6.92 15.03 -3.78
N SER A 25 7.69 15.26 -4.84
CA SER A 25 7.81 14.33 -5.97
C SER A 25 8.40 12.99 -5.53
N ILE A 26 9.47 13.00 -4.72
CA ILE A 26 10.08 11.79 -4.16
C ILE A 26 9.10 11.05 -3.25
N LEU A 27 8.37 11.77 -2.40
CA LEU A 27 7.35 11.21 -1.52
C LEU A 27 6.26 10.48 -2.32
N MET A 28 5.73 11.11 -3.38
CA MET A 28 4.72 10.51 -4.25
C MET A 28 5.22 9.24 -4.95
N ILE A 29 6.48 9.23 -5.40
CA ILE A 29 7.09 8.04 -6.00
C ILE A 29 7.17 6.89 -4.98
N PHE A 30 7.55 7.20 -3.75
CA PHE A 30 7.64 6.20 -2.68
C PHE A 30 6.27 5.58 -2.38
N PHE A 31 5.24 6.41 -2.20
CA PHE A 31 3.87 5.93 -1.98
C PHE A 31 3.37 5.06 -3.14
N HIS A 32 3.66 5.45 -4.38
CA HIS A 32 3.26 4.67 -5.56
C HIS A 32 3.94 3.30 -5.60
N GLN A 33 5.23 3.24 -5.26
CA GLN A 33 5.95 1.96 -5.20
C GLN A 33 5.42 1.07 -4.09
N GLU A 34 5.14 1.62 -2.91
CA GLU A 34 4.57 0.87 -1.79
C GLU A 34 3.18 0.32 -2.14
N SER A 35 2.33 1.15 -2.75
CA SER A 35 1.00 0.73 -3.22
C SER A 35 1.11 -0.43 -4.22
N LYS A 36 2.00 -0.31 -5.21
CA LYS A 36 2.24 -1.39 -6.20
C LYS A 36 2.73 -2.68 -5.55
N ARG A 37 3.58 -2.57 -4.53
CA ARG A 37 4.06 -3.75 -3.80
C ARG A 37 2.92 -4.44 -3.06
N LYS A 38 2.10 -3.69 -2.33
CA LYS A 38 0.92 -4.24 -1.64
C LYS A 38 -0.04 -4.91 -2.61
N GLU A 39 -0.32 -4.28 -3.75
CA GLU A 39 -1.19 -4.85 -4.76
C GLU A 39 -0.64 -6.17 -5.33
N LYS A 40 0.68 -6.25 -5.56
CA LYS A 40 1.34 -7.50 -5.98
C LYS A 40 1.24 -8.59 -4.92
N GLU A 41 1.51 -8.29 -3.66
CA GLU A 41 1.38 -9.25 -2.56
C GLU A 41 -0.05 -9.79 -2.46
N GLN A 42 -1.07 -8.93 -2.61
CA GLN A 42 -2.47 -9.36 -2.65
C GLN A 42 -2.80 -10.26 -3.85
N GLN A 43 -2.22 -9.96 -5.02
CA GLN A 43 -2.39 -10.79 -6.21
C GLN A 43 -1.73 -12.16 -6.07
N GLU A 44 -0.58 -12.23 -5.40
CA GLU A 44 0.11 -13.48 -5.10
C GLU A 44 -0.72 -14.36 -4.16
N ILE A 45 -1.33 -13.78 -3.12
CA ILE A 45 -2.24 -14.52 -2.22
C ILE A 45 -3.44 -15.06 -2.99
N LEU A 46 -4.02 -14.26 -3.89
CA LEU A 46 -5.13 -14.71 -4.74
C LEU A 46 -4.69 -15.87 -5.65
N ASN A 47 -3.50 -15.81 -6.23
CA ASN A 47 -2.95 -16.88 -7.05
C ASN A 47 -2.68 -18.15 -6.24
N LEU A 48 -2.20 -18.03 -5.00
CA LEU A 48 -2.06 -19.17 -4.09
C LEU A 48 -3.41 -19.82 -3.78
N CYS A 49 -4.47 -19.02 -3.63
CA CYS A 49 -5.82 -19.51 -3.41
C CYS A 49 -6.41 -20.28 -4.62
N LYS A 50 -5.85 -20.10 -5.83
CA LYS A 50 -6.25 -20.89 -7.01
C LYS A 50 -5.77 -22.34 -6.95
N THR A 51 -4.71 -22.61 -6.19
CA THR A 51 -4.10 -23.94 -6.04
C THR A 51 -4.20 -24.50 -4.63
N ASN A 52 -4.52 -23.66 -3.63
CA ASN A 52 -4.70 -24.03 -2.23
C ASN A 52 -6.07 -23.56 -1.78
N LYS A 53 -6.91 -24.49 -1.34
CA LYS A 53 -8.29 -24.19 -0.93
C LYS A 53 -8.30 -23.31 0.31
N VAL A 54 -9.33 -22.49 0.45
CA VAL A 54 -9.53 -21.68 1.66
C VAL A 54 -10.00 -22.60 2.79
N LEU A 55 -9.21 -22.68 3.87
CA LEU A 55 -9.55 -23.45 5.06
C LEU A 55 -10.36 -22.63 6.05
N LYS A 56 -9.95 -21.38 6.29
CA LYS A 56 -10.57 -20.49 7.27
C LYS A 56 -10.44 -19.05 6.85
N THR A 57 -11.42 -18.24 7.22
CA THR A 57 -11.36 -16.79 7.14
C THR A 57 -11.74 -16.20 8.49
N TYR A 58 -11.09 -15.12 8.89
CA TYR A 58 -11.41 -14.45 10.14
C TYR A 58 -11.00 -12.98 10.10
N THR A 59 -11.61 -12.20 11.00
CA THR A 59 -11.29 -10.78 11.19
C THR A 59 -10.65 -10.58 12.56
N ALA A 60 -9.67 -9.71 12.65
CA ALA A 60 -9.04 -9.31 13.91
C ALA A 60 -9.12 -7.78 14.09
N ASP A 61 -8.65 -7.30 15.24
CA ASP A 61 -8.60 -5.88 15.60
C ASP A 61 -9.93 -5.16 15.37
N ASN A 62 -10.99 -5.66 16.02
CA ASN A 62 -12.36 -5.14 15.92
C ASN A 62 -12.90 -5.01 14.48
N GLY A 63 -12.48 -5.90 13.58
CA GLY A 63 -12.94 -5.91 12.18
C GLY A 63 -12.13 -5.01 11.25
N THR A 64 -10.95 -4.55 11.68
CA THR A 64 -10.04 -3.74 10.87
C THR A 64 -9.10 -4.60 10.04
N GLU A 65 -8.75 -5.78 10.53
CA GLU A 65 -7.83 -6.70 9.85
C GLU A 65 -8.53 -7.96 9.37
N PHE A 66 -8.19 -8.42 8.16
CA PHE A 66 -8.84 -9.53 7.49
C PHE A 66 -7.80 -10.60 7.13
N TYR A 67 -8.07 -11.84 7.49
CA TYR A 67 -7.13 -12.95 7.36
C TYR A 67 -7.75 -14.17 6.71
N VAL A 68 -6.94 -14.85 5.90
CA VAL A 68 -7.30 -16.08 5.20
C VAL A 68 -6.25 -17.14 5.47
N THR A 69 -6.69 -18.33 5.87
CA THR A 69 -5.85 -19.54 5.96
C THR A 69 -6.10 -20.41 4.74
N LEU A 70 -5.03 -20.76 4.02
CA LEU A 70 -5.11 -21.67 2.88
C LEU A 70 -4.63 -23.08 3.26
N GLU A 71 -4.86 -24.07 2.40
CA GLU A 71 -4.46 -25.48 2.59
C GLU A 71 -2.96 -25.72 2.80
N ASN A 72 -2.13 -24.75 2.43
CA ASN A 72 -0.70 -24.77 2.72
C ASN A 72 -0.37 -24.46 4.21
N ASN A 73 -1.39 -24.40 5.08
CA ASN A 73 -1.31 -24.05 6.49
C ASN A 73 -0.71 -22.66 6.78
N GLN A 74 -0.66 -21.77 5.78
CA GLN A 74 -0.23 -20.39 5.97
C GLN A 74 -1.41 -19.45 6.14
N ILE A 75 -1.18 -18.38 6.89
CA ILE A 75 -2.14 -17.32 7.18
C ILE A 75 -1.70 -16.06 6.45
N TYR A 76 -2.60 -15.49 5.68
CA TYR A 76 -2.35 -14.28 4.89
C TYR A 76 -3.27 -13.16 5.34
N LYS A 77 -2.71 -11.96 5.48
CA LYS A 77 -3.49 -10.73 5.63
C LYS A 77 -3.96 -10.27 4.26
N VAL A 78 -5.26 -10.05 4.11
CA VAL A 78 -5.86 -9.62 2.85
C VAL A 78 -6.55 -8.27 3.01
N ASP A 79 -6.70 -7.55 1.92
CA ASP A 79 -7.45 -6.31 1.90
C ASP A 79 -8.95 -6.59 2.10
N LYS A 80 -9.62 -5.66 2.80
CA LYS A 80 -11.07 -5.73 3.05
C LYS A 80 -11.86 -5.92 1.76
N ASP A 81 -11.49 -5.19 0.71
CA ASP A 81 -12.19 -5.21 -0.59
C ASP A 81 -12.04 -6.55 -1.32
N LYS A 82 -10.97 -7.30 -1.01
CA LYS A 82 -10.69 -8.62 -1.61
C LYS A 82 -11.12 -9.78 -0.73
N PHE A 83 -11.47 -9.53 0.53
CA PHE A 83 -11.83 -10.57 1.50
C PHE A 83 -13.01 -11.43 1.03
N GLY A 84 -13.98 -10.84 0.33
CA GLY A 84 -15.14 -11.55 -0.21
C GLY A 84 -14.84 -12.59 -1.29
N TYR A 85 -13.62 -12.59 -1.86
CA TYR A 85 -13.21 -13.59 -2.86
C TYR A 85 -12.81 -14.93 -2.23
N TYR A 86 -12.61 -14.98 -0.91
CA TYR A 86 -12.12 -16.16 -0.21
C TYR A 86 -13.27 -16.90 0.47
N ILE A 87 -13.84 -17.87 -0.22
CA ILE A 87 -14.95 -18.69 0.27
C ILE A 87 -14.39 -19.96 0.92
N VAL A 88 -14.69 -20.15 2.21
CA VAL A 88 -14.26 -21.35 2.95
C VAL A 88 -14.74 -22.60 2.24
N GLY A 89 -13.82 -23.52 1.99
CA GLY A 89 -14.13 -24.74 1.27
C GLY A 89 -14.11 -24.59 -0.25
N GLU A 90 -13.58 -23.51 -0.81
CA GLU A 90 -13.42 -23.33 -2.26
C GLU A 90 -12.01 -22.83 -2.63
N TYR A 91 -11.68 -22.96 -3.92
CA TYR A 91 -10.54 -22.28 -4.55
C TYR A 91 -11.01 -20.94 -5.11
N CYS A 92 -10.15 -19.92 -5.08
CA CYS A 92 -10.48 -18.61 -5.64
C CYS A 92 -10.58 -18.66 -7.17
N LYS A 93 -11.45 -17.83 -7.77
CA LYS A 93 -11.61 -17.68 -9.22
C LYS A 93 -10.79 -16.50 -9.74
#